data_AF-A0AAD4XYK3-F1
#
_entry.id   AF-A0AAD4XYK3-F1
#
_cell.length_a   1.000
_cell.length_b   1.000
_cell.length_c   1.000
_cell.angle_alpha   90.00
_cell.angle_beta   90.00
_cell.angle_gamma   90.00
#
_symmetry.space_group_name_H-M   'P 1'
#
loop_
_entity.id
_entity.type
_entity.pdbx_description
1 polymer ?
#
loop_
_entity_poly.entity_id
_entity_poly.type
_entity_poly.pdbx_seq_one_letter_code
_entity_poly.pdbx_strand_id
1 'polypeptide(L)'
;MLLLNKISFISVILVGILFGVLSKSVAGDSSPHYGPTIDQRGKWFYSRYAFLEAIKPYIRFARRTYPGREIAAFFAHVTHETGHFCHIEENGGESRDYFDEGNRQYPCAWGKKYHETVSKDPIIAYKTALWFWMKNVHKLVASNQGFGATIRAINSMECNGGNWETVQARHISNLLTLNRMSPLTSITFISIVGVLLRFLSQNVKADELYPPYGPLVSERVTPQFFYGILNQAKSGCPGKNFYTRHAFLDAVNMHPRFGRRGQPEREIAAFFAHVTHETGRKITVPRMQNFHGKRYYGRGPLQLSYNTNYGPAGNAIHINLLQNPEIVANDPSVAFKTSLWFWMTYVHKTAISPNQGFGNTIRIINSGECDGGNPAQVDSRVMFYREYCNLLGTQPEDNLRC
;
A
#
# COMPACT_ATOMS: atom_id res chain seq x y z
N MET A 1 28.82 -29.27 0.14
CA MET A 1 28.50 -27.94 0.73
C MET A 1 28.02 -26.88 -0.28
N LEU A 2 27.81 -27.22 -1.57
CA LEU A 2 27.35 -26.29 -2.62
C LEU A 2 25.92 -26.56 -3.15
N LEU A 3 25.20 -27.55 -2.61
CA LEU A 3 23.80 -27.83 -2.98
C LEU A 3 22.75 -27.18 -2.06
N LEU A 4 23.11 -26.76 -0.84
CA LEU A 4 22.16 -26.14 0.11
C LEU A 4 21.86 -24.66 -0.19
N ASN A 5 22.73 -23.97 -0.93
CA ASN A 5 22.52 -22.56 -1.31
C ASN A 5 21.68 -22.37 -2.60
N LYS A 6 21.44 -23.41 -3.40
CA LYS A 6 20.58 -23.31 -4.59
C LYS A 6 19.09 -23.52 -4.31
N ILE A 7 18.74 -24.17 -3.19
CA ILE A 7 17.35 -24.40 -2.77
C ILE A 7 16.72 -23.11 -2.19
N SER A 8 17.53 -22.21 -1.62
CA SER A 8 17.05 -20.90 -1.17
C SER A 8 16.74 -19.93 -2.32
N PHE A 9 17.41 -20.06 -3.46
CA PHE A 9 17.28 -19.10 -4.57
C PHE A 9 16.07 -19.38 -5.46
N ILE A 10 15.74 -20.66 -5.70
CA ILE A 10 14.54 -21.07 -6.44
C ILE A 10 13.26 -20.76 -5.64
N SER A 11 13.34 -20.78 -4.30
CA SER A 11 12.24 -20.42 -3.40
C SER A 11 11.85 -18.93 -3.49
N VAL A 12 12.82 -18.05 -3.72
CA VAL A 12 12.59 -16.60 -3.88
C VAL A 12 12.05 -16.27 -5.27
N ILE A 13 12.47 -17.00 -6.30
CA ILE A 13 11.98 -16.82 -7.68
C ILE A 13 10.54 -17.32 -7.83
N LEU A 14 10.16 -18.44 -7.22
CA LEU A 14 8.77 -18.94 -7.23
C LEU A 14 7.83 -18.02 -6.45
N VAL A 15 8.32 -17.42 -5.36
CA VAL A 15 7.60 -16.39 -4.62
C VAL A 15 7.49 -15.10 -5.47
N GLY A 16 8.52 -14.75 -6.25
CA GLY A 16 8.52 -13.69 -7.28
C GLY A 16 7.51 -13.88 -8.43
N ILE A 17 7.35 -15.12 -8.91
CA ILE A 17 6.38 -15.46 -9.97
C ILE A 17 4.95 -15.54 -9.40
N LEU A 18 4.77 -15.96 -8.14
CA LEU A 18 3.54 -15.74 -7.38
C LEU A 18 3.24 -14.24 -7.16
N PHE A 19 4.28 -13.39 -7.09
CA PHE A 19 4.15 -11.97 -6.78
C PHE A 19 3.69 -11.08 -7.95
N GLY A 20 3.90 -11.50 -9.20
CA GLY A 20 3.30 -10.83 -10.36
C GLY A 20 1.78 -11.03 -10.46
N VAL A 21 1.25 -11.94 -9.66
CA VAL A 21 -0.13 -12.40 -9.74
C VAL A 21 -1.01 -11.82 -8.62
N LEU A 22 -0.42 -11.59 -7.45
CA LEU A 22 -1.05 -10.84 -6.36
C LEU A 22 -1.23 -9.35 -6.69
N SER A 23 -0.56 -8.79 -7.70
CA SER A 23 -0.79 -7.41 -8.15
C SER A 23 -2.11 -7.23 -8.90
N LYS A 24 -2.75 -8.33 -9.34
CA LYS A 24 -4.10 -8.32 -9.95
C LYS A 24 -5.14 -9.07 -9.13
N SER A 25 -4.75 -9.74 -8.06
CA SER A 25 -5.69 -10.49 -7.23
C SER A 25 -6.07 -9.71 -5.97
N VAL A 26 -7.33 -9.25 -5.99
CA VAL A 26 -8.24 -9.10 -4.84
C VAL A 26 -8.45 -7.67 -4.30
N ALA A 27 -7.57 -6.71 -4.56
CA ALA A 27 -7.84 -5.30 -4.25
C ALA A 27 -7.91 -4.44 -5.52
N GLY A 28 -9.14 -4.13 -5.95
CA GLY A 28 -9.41 -3.10 -6.95
C GLY A 28 -9.39 -3.58 -8.41
N ASP A 29 -10.50 -4.12 -8.87
CA ASP A 29 -10.94 -3.88 -10.24
C ASP A 29 -12.39 -3.43 -10.15
N SER A 30 -12.62 -2.15 -10.46
CA SER A 30 -13.92 -1.49 -10.34
C SER A 30 -14.79 -1.85 -11.55
N SER A 31 -15.91 -2.54 -11.32
CA SER A 31 -17.06 -2.37 -12.22
C SER A 31 -17.69 -1.01 -11.90
N PRO A 32 -17.94 -0.13 -12.90
CA PRO A 32 -18.60 1.13 -12.69
C PRO A 32 -20.09 0.85 -12.60
N HIS A 33 -20.74 1.20 -11.49
CA HIS A 33 -22.10 1.74 -11.42
C HIS A 33 -22.55 1.75 -9.94
N TYR A 34 -23.21 2.86 -9.58
CA TYR A 34 -23.72 3.27 -8.27
C TYR A 34 -22.80 4.19 -7.44
N GLY A 35 -23.39 5.34 -7.10
CA GLY A 35 -22.81 6.50 -6.43
C GLY A 35 -22.51 6.28 -4.94
N PRO A 36 -22.21 7.36 -4.19
CA PRO A 36 -21.54 7.27 -2.90
C PRO A 36 -22.55 7.01 -1.77
N THR A 37 -22.87 5.74 -1.52
CA THR A 37 -23.37 5.24 -0.23
C THR A 37 -22.95 3.77 -0.07
N ILE A 38 -22.66 3.35 1.16
CA ILE A 38 -22.03 2.10 1.63
C ILE A 38 -20.53 2.26 1.88
N ASP A 39 -20.15 2.03 3.13
CA ASP A 39 -18.81 2.11 3.70
C ASP A 39 -17.77 1.34 2.88
N GLN A 40 -17.01 2.03 2.03
CA GLN A 40 -15.88 1.49 1.27
C GLN A 40 -14.54 1.63 2.03
N ARG A 41 -14.53 1.94 3.34
CA ARG A 41 -13.29 2.10 4.13
C ARG A 41 -12.38 0.86 4.04
N GLY A 42 -12.97 -0.33 3.95
CA GLY A 42 -12.24 -1.58 3.83
C GLY A 42 -11.30 -1.64 2.63
N LYS A 43 -11.71 -1.09 1.47
CA LYS A 43 -10.89 -1.13 0.24
C LYS A 43 -9.53 -0.44 0.40
N TRP A 44 -9.45 0.47 1.36
CA TRP A 44 -8.24 1.24 1.67
C TRP A 44 -7.55 0.76 2.94
N PHE A 45 -8.26 0.04 3.80
CA PHE A 45 -7.75 -0.58 5.01
C PHE A 45 -6.95 -1.85 4.71
N TYR A 46 -7.51 -2.76 3.91
CA TYR A 46 -6.89 -4.05 3.61
C TYR A 46 -5.87 -3.93 2.48
N SER A 47 -4.62 -3.66 2.83
CA SER A 47 -3.54 -3.48 1.86
C SER A 47 -2.60 -4.68 1.74
N ARG A 48 -2.00 -4.85 0.55
CA ARG A 48 -0.96 -5.86 0.30
C ARG A 48 0.19 -5.74 1.29
N TYR A 49 0.60 -4.50 1.60
CA TYR A 49 1.67 -4.26 2.57
C TYR A 49 1.26 -4.76 3.96
N ALA A 50 0.05 -4.43 4.40
CA ALA A 50 -0.43 -4.86 5.71
C ALA A 50 -0.43 -6.39 5.85
N PHE A 51 -0.89 -7.10 4.81
CA PHE A 51 -0.82 -8.56 4.75
C PHE A 51 0.63 -9.07 4.80
N LEU A 52 1.53 -8.50 3.99
CA LEU A 52 2.94 -8.93 3.94
C LEU A 52 3.69 -8.70 5.26
N GLU A 53 3.39 -7.62 5.97
CA GLU A 53 3.92 -7.40 7.32
C GLU A 53 3.32 -8.38 8.33
N ALA A 54 2.02 -8.65 8.23
CA ALA A 54 1.31 -9.54 9.12
C ALA A 54 1.77 -11.01 8.99
N ILE A 55 2.16 -11.47 7.79
CA ILE A 55 2.62 -12.85 7.59
C ILE A 55 4.03 -13.14 8.12
N LYS A 56 4.88 -12.13 8.34
CA LYS A 56 6.27 -12.31 8.78
C LYS A 56 6.44 -13.28 9.97
N PRO A 57 5.64 -13.20 11.06
CA PRO A 57 5.70 -14.17 12.15
C PRO A 57 5.13 -15.56 11.81
N TYR A 58 4.27 -15.70 10.81
CA TYR A 58 3.60 -16.97 10.46
C TYR A 58 4.40 -17.75 9.42
N ILE A 59 5.62 -18.12 9.77
CA ILE A 59 6.60 -18.73 8.85
C ILE A 59 6.17 -20.03 8.17
N ARG A 60 5.09 -20.69 8.63
CA ARG A 60 4.56 -21.93 8.03
C ARG A 60 3.46 -21.68 7.00
N PHE A 61 2.82 -20.50 7.05
CA PHE A 61 1.77 -20.12 6.12
C PHE A 61 2.32 -20.11 4.69
N ALA A 62 1.65 -20.82 3.78
CA ALA A 62 2.01 -20.90 2.36
C ALA A 62 3.47 -21.34 2.09
N ARG A 63 4.05 -22.19 2.97
CA ARG A 63 5.43 -22.69 2.84
C ARG A 63 5.56 -24.20 2.64
N ARG A 64 4.45 -24.95 2.62
CA ARG A 64 4.42 -26.42 2.43
C ARG A 64 3.75 -26.80 1.10
N THR A 65 3.44 -28.09 0.92
CA THR A 65 2.67 -28.62 -0.21
C THR A 65 1.40 -27.77 -0.39
N TYR A 66 1.22 -27.20 -1.59
CA TYR A 66 0.10 -26.34 -2.00
C TYR A 66 0.05 -24.88 -1.48
N PRO A 67 1.12 -24.08 -1.62
CA PRO A 67 1.15 -22.69 -1.13
C PRO A 67 0.07 -21.81 -1.79
N GLY A 68 -0.20 -22.02 -3.08
CA GLY A 68 -1.26 -21.30 -3.79
C GLY A 68 -2.66 -21.65 -3.32
N ARG A 69 -2.91 -22.90 -2.90
CA ARG A 69 -4.20 -23.31 -2.36
C ARG A 69 -4.46 -22.71 -0.98
N GLU A 70 -3.43 -22.62 -0.15
CA GLU A 70 -3.56 -22.01 1.17
C GLU A 70 -3.85 -20.52 1.08
N ILE A 71 -3.13 -19.81 0.20
CA ILE A 71 -3.38 -18.38 -0.06
C ILE A 71 -4.79 -18.18 -0.61
N ALA A 72 -5.18 -18.95 -1.64
CA ALA A 72 -6.50 -18.81 -2.24
C ALA A 72 -7.63 -19.11 -1.26
N ALA A 73 -7.48 -20.16 -0.45
CA ALA A 73 -8.48 -20.50 0.55
C ALA A 73 -8.59 -19.40 1.62
N PHE A 74 -7.46 -18.88 2.13
CA PHE A 74 -7.45 -17.78 3.09
C PHE A 74 -8.18 -16.55 2.53
N PHE A 75 -7.81 -16.10 1.34
CA PHE A 75 -8.41 -14.91 0.73
C PHE A 75 -9.87 -15.11 0.35
N ALA A 76 -10.30 -16.33 -0.02
CA ALA A 76 -11.71 -16.62 -0.28
C ALA A 76 -12.58 -16.44 0.97
N HIS A 77 -12.09 -16.90 2.13
CA HIS A 77 -12.78 -16.70 3.40
C HIS A 77 -12.81 -15.23 3.79
N VAL A 78 -11.66 -14.54 3.77
CA VAL A 78 -11.61 -13.11 4.12
C VAL A 78 -12.49 -12.27 3.19
N THR A 79 -12.48 -12.55 1.89
CA THR A 79 -13.36 -11.89 0.91
C THR A 79 -14.83 -12.04 1.30
N HIS A 80 -15.26 -13.24 1.69
CA HIS A 80 -16.64 -13.48 2.09
C HIS A 80 -17.01 -12.74 3.38
N GLU A 81 -16.21 -12.85 4.44
CA GLU A 81 -16.50 -12.22 5.74
C GLU A 81 -16.55 -10.69 5.65
N THR A 82 -15.75 -10.11 4.76
CA THR A 82 -15.56 -8.64 4.69
C THR A 82 -16.37 -7.99 3.57
N GLY A 83 -17.20 -8.75 2.85
CA GLY A 83 -17.91 -8.25 1.68
C GLY A 83 -16.96 -7.74 0.60
N HIS A 84 -16.01 -8.58 0.18
CA HIS A 84 -14.94 -8.24 -0.76
C HIS A 84 -14.04 -7.11 -0.26
N PHE A 85 -13.60 -7.20 1.01
CA PHE A 85 -12.77 -6.18 1.65
C PHE A 85 -13.47 -4.82 1.72
N CYS A 86 -14.80 -4.75 1.66
CA CYS A 86 -15.52 -3.49 1.77
C CYS A 86 -15.63 -3.05 3.23
N HIS A 87 -15.81 -4.00 4.15
CA HIS A 87 -16.12 -3.75 5.55
C HIS A 87 -14.95 -4.06 6.48
N ILE A 88 -14.65 -3.11 7.38
CA ILE A 88 -13.67 -3.28 8.46
C ILE A 88 -14.32 -3.72 9.78
N GLU A 89 -15.64 -3.63 9.88
CA GLU A 89 -16.42 -4.00 11.06
C GLU A 89 -17.69 -4.73 10.58
N GLU A 90 -18.26 -5.60 11.42
CA GLU A 90 -19.54 -6.26 11.11
C GLU A 90 -20.66 -5.21 11.03
N ASN A 91 -21.51 -5.30 10.01
CA ASN A 91 -22.68 -4.43 9.89
C ASN A 91 -23.61 -4.61 11.11
N GLY A 92 -23.79 -3.54 11.90
CA GLY A 92 -24.61 -3.57 13.11
C GLY A 92 -23.92 -4.13 14.35
N GLY A 93 -22.61 -4.43 14.29
CA GLY A 93 -21.87 -5.01 15.42
C GLY A 93 -21.91 -4.18 16.71
N GLU A 94 -21.97 -2.84 16.62
CA GLU A 94 -22.07 -1.95 17.80
C GLU A 94 -23.34 -2.17 18.65
N SER A 95 -24.37 -2.78 18.07
CA SER A 95 -25.64 -3.12 18.74
C SER A 95 -25.64 -4.49 19.43
N ARG A 96 -24.58 -5.28 19.27
CA ARG A 96 -24.44 -6.63 19.85
C ARG A 96 -23.30 -6.66 20.86
N ASP A 97 -23.50 -7.37 21.97
CA ASP A 97 -22.45 -7.66 22.94
C ASP A 97 -22.03 -9.12 22.77
N TYR A 98 -20.80 -9.33 22.35
CA TYR A 98 -20.23 -10.66 22.11
C TYR A 98 -19.39 -11.15 23.30
N PHE A 99 -19.47 -10.48 24.46
CA PHE A 99 -18.81 -10.93 25.68
C PHE A 99 -19.58 -12.07 26.37
N ASP A 100 -18.83 -13.07 26.83
CA ASP A 100 -19.34 -14.15 27.68
C ASP A 100 -19.08 -13.82 29.16
N GLU A 101 -20.12 -13.34 29.85
CA GLU A 101 -20.08 -13.01 31.28
C GLU A 101 -19.70 -14.20 32.19
N GLY A 102 -19.85 -15.44 31.71
CA GLY A 102 -19.45 -16.65 32.42
C GLY A 102 -17.95 -16.91 32.41
N ASN A 103 -17.17 -16.25 31.54
CA ASN A 103 -15.76 -16.54 31.36
C ASN A 103 -14.87 -15.83 32.41
N ARG A 104 -14.56 -16.56 33.49
CA ARG A 104 -13.71 -16.06 34.59
C ARG A 104 -12.22 -16.01 34.27
N GLN A 105 -11.76 -16.66 33.20
CA GLN A 105 -10.35 -16.68 32.81
C GLN A 105 -9.94 -15.36 32.12
N TYR A 106 -10.89 -14.70 31.45
CA TYR A 106 -10.65 -13.45 30.71
C TYR A 106 -11.74 -12.41 31.04
N PRO A 107 -11.66 -11.75 32.21
CA PRO A 107 -12.71 -10.86 32.68
C PRO A 107 -12.81 -9.56 31.89
N CYS A 108 -14.01 -8.97 31.88
CA CYS A 108 -14.31 -7.68 31.27
C CYS A 108 -13.49 -6.52 31.87
N ALA A 109 -13.03 -5.63 31.00
CA ALA A 109 -12.57 -4.31 31.40
C ALA A 109 -13.79 -3.43 31.69
N TRP A 110 -13.76 -2.73 32.82
CA TRP A 110 -14.87 -1.91 33.28
C TRP A 110 -15.25 -0.83 32.24
N GLY A 111 -16.54 -0.73 31.92
CA GLY A 111 -17.11 0.27 31.00
C GLY A 111 -16.82 0.02 29.50
N LYS A 112 -16.37 -1.18 29.11
CA LYS A 112 -16.15 -1.54 27.71
C LYS A 112 -17.27 -2.44 27.18
N LYS A 113 -17.69 -2.17 25.94
CA LYS A 113 -18.51 -3.09 25.14
C LYS A 113 -17.60 -3.88 24.21
N TYR A 114 -17.83 -5.17 24.10
CA TYR A 114 -17.05 -6.06 23.25
C TYR A 114 -17.89 -6.43 22.04
N HIS A 115 -17.78 -5.59 21.01
CA HIS A 115 -18.33 -5.88 19.69
C HIS A 115 -17.20 -6.31 18.74
N GLU A 116 -17.55 -6.94 17.62
CA GLU A 116 -16.59 -7.33 16.57
C GLU A 116 -15.96 -6.09 15.89
N THR A 117 -15.02 -5.48 16.59
CA THR A 117 -14.14 -4.44 16.05
C THR A 117 -12.87 -5.09 15.57
N VAL A 118 -12.65 -5.04 14.25
CA VAL A 118 -11.30 -5.24 13.76
C VAL A 118 -10.47 -4.05 14.21
N SER A 119 -9.23 -4.29 14.63
CA SER A 119 -8.28 -3.22 14.98
C SER A 119 -8.28 -2.13 13.90
N LYS A 120 -8.20 -0.85 14.27
CA LYS A 120 -7.97 0.25 13.29
C LYS A 120 -6.60 0.16 12.60
N ASP A 121 -5.78 -0.84 12.94
CA ASP A 121 -4.54 -1.19 12.28
C ASP A 121 -4.72 -2.43 11.39
N PRO A 122 -4.53 -2.31 10.07
CA PRO A 122 -4.73 -3.42 9.13
C PRO A 122 -3.68 -4.53 9.27
N ILE A 123 -2.49 -4.25 9.80
CA ILE A 123 -1.51 -5.30 10.12
C ILE A 123 -2.03 -6.14 11.28
N ILE A 124 -2.62 -5.51 12.30
CA ILE A 124 -3.20 -6.25 13.43
C ILE A 124 -4.40 -7.05 12.95
N ALA A 125 -5.27 -6.49 12.11
CA ALA A 125 -6.38 -7.20 11.49
C ALA A 125 -5.94 -8.49 10.79
N TYR A 126 -4.95 -8.39 9.90
CA TYR A 126 -4.41 -9.56 9.21
C TYR A 126 -3.71 -10.52 10.16
N LYS A 127 -3.01 -10.05 11.20
CA LYS A 127 -2.40 -10.93 12.21
C LYS A 127 -3.45 -11.73 12.97
N THR A 128 -4.58 -11.12 13.35
CA THR A 128 -5.67 -11.83 14.02
C THR A 128 -6.27 -12.91 13.10
N ALA A 129 -6.55 -12.56 11.84
CA ALA A 129 -7.06 -13.51 10.85
C ALA A 129 -6.06 -14.66 10.59
N LEU A 130 -4.77 -14.35 10.44
CA LEU A 130 -3.71 -15.33 10.24
C LEU A 130 -3.50 -16.22 11.48
N TRP A 131 -3.59 -15.67 12.69
CA TRP A 131 -3.52 -16.45 13.91
C TRP A 131 -4.65 -17.49 13.96
N PHE A 132 -5.89 -17.07 13.70
CA PHE A 132 -7.03 -17.97 13.65
C PHE A 132 -6.83 -19.04 12.58
N TRP A 133 -6.44 -18.62 11.37
CA TRP A 133 -6.16 -19.52 10.26
C TRP A 133 -5.11 -20.58 10.61
N MET A 134 -3.98 -20.15 11.17
CA MET A 134 -2.89 -21.06 11.52
C MET A 134 -3.26 -22.02 12.64
N LYS A 135 -4.13 -21.61 13.57
CA LYS A 135 -4.60 -22.44 14.68
C LYS A 135 -5.62 -23.49 14.22
N ASN A 136 -6.57 -23.09 13.36
CA ASN A 136 -7.77 -23.88 13.09
C ASN A 136 -7.84 -24.47 11.66
N VAL A 137 -7.22 -23.83 10.68
CA VAL A 137 -7.46 -24.14 9.25
C VAL A 137 -6.23 -24.66 8.51
N HIS A 138 -5.03 -24.13 8.80
CA HIS A 138 -3.78 -24.46 8.12
C HIS A 138 -3.54 -25.96 7.95
N LYS A 139 -3.77 -26.76 9.00
CA LYS A 139 -3.56 -28.21 8.97
C LYS A 139 -4.45 -28.92 7.94
N LEU A 140 -5.68 -28.44 7.73
CA LEU A 140 -6.63 -29.04 6.79
C LEU A 140 -6.17 -28.84 5.34
N VAL A 141 -5.65 -27.66 5.03
CA VAL A 141 -5.06 -27.37 3.71
C VAL A 141 -3.75 -28.15 3.53
N ALA A 142 -2.87 -28.14 4.54
CA ALA A 142 -1.58 -28.82 4.49
C ALA A 142 -1.71 -30.35 4.35
N SER A 143 -2.81 -30.92 4.84
CA SER A 143 -3.15 -32.35 4.72
C SER A 143 -4.08 -32.66 3.54
N ASN A 144 -4.34 -31.68 2.67
CA ASN A 144 -5.15 -31.81 1.46
C ASN A 144 -6.58 -32.32 1.71
N GLN A 145 -7.22 -31.91 2.80
CA GLN A 145 -8.62 -32.28 3.13
C GLN A 145 -9.67 -31.51 2.30
N GLY A 146 -9.22 -30.65 1.37
CA GLY A 146 -10.07 -29.89 0.47
C GLY A 146 -10.65 -28.59 1.08
N PHE A 147 -11.11 -27.69 0.21
CA PHE A 147 -11.65 -26.38 0.62
C PHE A 147 -12.94 -26.50 1.45
N GLY A 148 -13.76 -27.53 1.23
CA GLY A 148 -14.93 -27.77 2.08
C GLY A 148 -14.58 -28.02 3.56
N ALA A 149 -13.40 -28.58 3.84
CA ALA A 149 -12.93 -28.74 5.22
C ALA A 149 -12.58 -27.38 5.86
N THR A 150 -12.09 -26.41 5.09
CA THR A 150 -11.77 -25.07 5.61
C THR A 150 -13.04 -24.30 5.96
N ILE A 151 -14.09 -24.43 5.14
CA ILE A 151 -15.42 -23.85 5.44
C ILE A 151 -15.97 -24.42 6.75
N ARG A 152 -15.98 -25.75 6.91
CA ARG A 152 -16.44 -26.40 8.15
C ARG A 152 -15.69 -25.96 9.40
N ALA A 153 -14.39 -25.70 9.27
CA ALA A 153 -13.55 -25.27 10.40
C ALA A 153 -13.76 -23.80 10.80
N ILE A 154 -14.25 -22.97 9.88
CA ILE A 154 -14.55 -21.55 10.14
C ILE A 154 -15.99 -21.40 10.63
N ASN A 155 -16.95 -22.07 9.99
CA ASN A 155 -18.35 -22.05 10.37
C ASN A 155 -19.03 -23.38 10.03
N SER A 156 -19.16 -24.25 11.03
CA SER A 156 -19.78 -25.57 10.84
C SER A 156 -21.26 -25.50 10.48
N MET A 157 -21.96 -24.41 10.80
CA MET A 157 -23.39 -24.23 10.51
C MET A 157 -23.65 -24.00 9.01
N GLU A 158 -22.70 -23.42 8.26
CA GLU A 158 -22.84 -23.18 6.81
C GLU A 158 -22.92 -24.49 6.00
N CYS A 159 -22.27 -25.57 6.47
CA CYS A 159 -22.13 -26.81 5.71
C CYS A 159 -23.24 -27.85 5.93
N ASN A 160 -24.07 -27.69 6.97
CA ASN A 160 -25.10 -28.68 7.35
C ASN A 160 -26.50 -28.29 6.84
N GLY A 161 -26.59 -27.75 5.63
CA GLY A 161 -27.86 -27.44 4.95
C GLY A 161 -28.46 -26.06 5.24
N GLY A 162 -27.74 -25.14 5.91
CA GLY A 162 -28.28 -23.85 6.34
C GLY A 162 -28.13 -22.68 5.35
N ASN A 163 -27.13 -22.68 4.46
CA ASN A 163 -26.90 -21.54 3.54
C ASN A 163 -26.00 -21.90 2.34
N TRP A 164 -26.55 -22.58 1.33
CA TRP A 164 -25.80 -23.04 0.16
C TRP A 164 -25.17 -21.90 -0.67
N GLU A 165 -25.79 -20.72 -0.69
CA GLU A 165 -25.30 -19.55 -1.41
C GLU A 165 -23.98 -19.04 -0.83
N THR A 166 -23.81 -19.04 0.50
CA THR A 166 -22.56 -18.64 1.15
C THR A 166 -21.40 -19.60 0.82
N VAL A 167 -21.68 -20.91 0.84
CA VAL A 167 -20.71 -21.95 0.45
C VAL A 167 -20.27 -21.77 -1.00
N GLN A 168 -21.23 -21.51 -1.91
CA GLN A 168 -20.93 -21.23 -3.32
C GLN A 168 -20.11 -19.95 -3.50
N ALA A 169 -20.44 -18.87 -2.81
CA ALA A 169 -19.70 -17.60 -2.89
C ALA A 169 -18.22 -17.75 -2.47
N ARG A 170 -17.96 -18.51 -1.40
CA ARG A 170 -16.60 -18.86 -0.97
C ARG A 170 -15.89 -19.72 -2.01
N HIS A 171 -16.58 -20.71 -2.59
CA HIS A 171 -16.00 -21.59 -3.61
C HIS A 171 -15.62 -20.82 -4.88
N ILE A 172 -16.50 -19.92 -5.36
CA ILE A 172 -16.24 -19.04 -6.50
C ILE A 172 -15.04 -18.13 -6.20
N SER A 173 -15.00 -17.51 -5.01
CA SER A 173 -13.87 -16.66 -4.60
C SER A 173 -12.53 -17.42 -4.56
N ASN A 174 -12.55 -18.68 -4.10
CA ASN A 174 -11.40 -19.56 -4.11
C ASN A 174 -10.93 -19.91 -5.53
N LEU A 175 -11.86 -20.26 -6.44
CA LEU A 175 -11.56 -20.53 -7.85
C LEU A 175 -11.02 -19.29 -8.57
N LEU A 176 -11.62 -18.12 -8.36
CA LEU A 176 -11.16 -16.86 -8.93
C LEU A 176 -9.75 -16.52 -8.44
N THR A 177 -9.47 -16.73 -7.16
CA THR A 177 -8.13 -16.49 -6.59
C THR A 177 -7.12 -17.49 -7.16
N LEU A 178 -7.45 -18.78 -7.25
CA LEU A 178 -6.61 -19.80 -7.88
C LEU A 178 -6.35 -19.53 -9.37
N ASN A 179 -7.37 -19.11 -10.12
CA ASN A 179 -7.26 -18.77 -11.54
C ASN A 179 -6.40 -17.52 -11.76
N ARG A 180 -6.48 -16.55 -10.85
CA ARG A 180 -5.56 -15.42 -10.87
C ARG A 180 -4.15 -15.93 -10.61
N MET A 181 -3.96 -16.77 -9.57
CA MET A 181 -2.70 -17.42 -9.15
C MET A 181 -2.05 -18.36 -10.17
N SER A 182 -2.79 -18.84 -11.17
CA SER A 182 -2.26 -19.75 -12.17
C SER A 182 -1.50 -18.96 -13.25
N PRO A 183 -0.21 -19.28 -13.51
CA PRO A 183 0.44 -18.80 -14.72
C PRO A 183 -0.18 -19.56 -15.89
N LEU A 184 -1.16 -18.97 -16.56
CA LEU A 184 -1.69 -19.51 -17.81
C LEU A 184 -0.51 -19.70 -18.80
N THR A 185 -0.23 -20.97 -19.13
CA THR A 185 0.60 -21.47 -20.24
C THR A 185 2.13 -21.32 -20.17
N SER A 186 2.77 -21.75 -19.08
CA SER A 186 4.19 -22.15 -19.12
C SER A 186 4.31 -23.64 -19.45
N ILE A 187 4.50 -23.98 -20.73
CA ILE A 187 5.34 -25.08 -21.24
C ILE A 187 5.41 -25.03 -22.78
N THR A 188 4.41 -24.49 -23.49
CA THR A 188 4.44 -24.37 -24.98
C THR A 188 4.92 -23.01 -25.51
N PHE A 189 4.95 -21.95 -24.71
CA PHE A 189 5.29 -20.60 -25.19
C PHE A 189 6.80 -20.32 -25.28
N ILE A 190 7.62 -21.03 -24.52
CA ILE A 190 9.08 -20.81 -24.46
C ILE A 190 9.77 -21.20 -25.78
N SER A 191 9.26 -22.21 -26.49
CA SER A 191 9.86 -22.67 -27.75
C SER A 191 9.52 -21.78 -28.94
N ILE A 192 8.34 -21.14 -28.96
CA ILE A 192 7.90 -20.31 -30.10
C ILE A 192 8.40 -18.86 -29.95
N VAL A 193 8.39 -18.30 -28.75
CA VAL A 193 8.92 -16.95 -28.48
C VAL A 193 10.45 -16.91 -28.62
N GLY A 194 11.16 -17.99 -28.29
CA GLY A 194 12.61 -18.07 -28.51
C GLY A 194 13.00 -18.00 -29.99
N VAL A 195 12.14 -18.48 -30.89
CA VAL A 195 12.33 -18.42 -32.34
C VAL A 195 11.91 -17.06 -32.91
N LEU A 196 10.81 -16.48 -32.43
CA LEU A 196 10.36 -15.14 -32.84
C LEU A 196 11.26 -14.01 -32.31
N LEU A 197 11.83 -14.12 -31.11
CA LEU A 197 12.73 -13.10 -30.54
C LEU A 197 14.08 -13.03 -31.27
N ARG A 198 14.54 -14.13 -31.88
CA ARG A 198 15.71 -14.07 -32.78
C ARG A 198 15.42 -13.30 -34.06
N PHE A 199 14.19 -13.39 -34.57
CA PHE A 199 13.75 -12.66 -35.77
C PHE A 199 13.40 -11.18 -35.50
N LEU A 200 13.00 -10.80 -34.29
CA LEU A 200 12.63 -9.43 -33.95
C LEU A 200 13.75 -8.59 -33.31
N SER A 201 14.95 -9.16 -33.13
CA SER A 201 16.07 -8.48 -32.44
C SER A 201 16.73 -7.32 -33.21
N GLN A 202 16.24 -6.95 -34.40
CA GLN A 202 16.87 -5.88 -35.18
C GLN A 202 16.29 -4.47 -34.99
N ASN A 203 15.18 -4.24 -34.26
CA ASN A 203 14.56 -2.90 -34.27
C ASN A 203 13.89 -2.39 -32.97
N VAL A 204 14.22 -2.91 -31.78
CA VAL A 204 13.69 -2.35 -30.52
C VAL A 204 14.80 -1.69 -29.71
N LYS A 205 14.76 -0.36 -29.60
CA LYS A 205 15.58 0.38 -28.64
C LYS A 205 15.19 -0.07 -27.23
N ALA A 206 16.17 -0.60 -26.50
CA ALA A 206 16.00 -1.10 -25.15
C ALA A 206 15.73 0.05 -24.16
N ASP A 207 14.46 0.32 -23.85
CA ASP A 207 14.10 1.22 -22.73
C ASP A 207 12.99 0.66 -21.81
N GLU A 208 12.64 -0.62 -21.93
CA GLU A 208 11.57 -1.20 -21.08
C GLU A 208 11.77 -2.68 -20.70
N LEU A 209 12.99 -3.08 -20.34
CA LEU A 209 13.24 -4.42 -19.78
C LEU A 209 14.36 -4.43 -18.73
N TYR A 210 14.16 -3.75 -17.59
CA TYR A 210 15.01 -3.93 -16.41
C TYR A 210 14.16 -4.20 -15.15
N PRO A 211 14.26 -5.40 -14.53
CA PRO A 211 13.59 -5.70 -13.25
C PRO A 211 14.25 -4.96 -12.07
N PRO A 212 13.52 -4.66 -10.97
CA PRO A 212 13.94 -3.74 -9.91
C PRO A 212 14.93 -4.40 -8.94
N TYR A 213 16.22 -4.35 -9.24
CA TYR A 213 17.28 -4.87 -8.35
C TYR A 213 17.78 -3.85 -7.31
N GLY A 214 16.86 -3.18 -6.62
CA GLY A 214 17.20 -2.39 -5.44
C GLY A 214 16.33 -2.78 -4.23
N PRO A 215 16.76 -2.49 -2.99
CA PRO A 215 15.91 -2.56 -1.79
C PRO A 215 14.52 -1.96 -2.02
N LEU A 216 13.50 -2.46 -1.31
CA LEU A 216 12.17 -1.87 -1.34
C LEU A 216 12.21 -0.46 -0.74
N VAL A 217 11.32 0.45 -1.19
CA VAL A 217 11.17 1.75 -0.52
C VAL A 217 10.81 1.57 0.96
N SER A 218 10.08 0.50 1.29
CA SER A 218 9.79 0.11 2.68
C SER A 218 11.03 -0.29 3.50
N GLU A 219 12.09 -0.77 2.86
CA GLU A 219 13.35 -1.12 3.54
C GLU A 219 14.19 0.13 3.84
N ARG A 220 14.07 1.17 3.01
CA ARG A 220 14.78 2.45 3.19
C ARG A 220 14.04 3.41 4.12
N VAL A 221 12.77 3.64 3.84
CA VAL A 221 11.88 4.43 4.68
C VAL A 221 11.47 3.54 5.83
N THR A 222 12.35 3.37 6.81
CA THR A 222 12.08 2.59 8.03
C THR A 222 11.11 3.34 8.95
N PRO A 223 10.50 2.68 9.95
CA PRO A 223 9.77 3.38 11.01
C PRO A 223 10.65 4.45 11.68
N GLN A 224 11.91 4.14 11.94
CA GLN A 224 12.87 5.06 12.56
C GLN A 224 13.10 6.31 11.70
N PHE A 225 13.29 6.14 10.38
CA PHE A 225 13.42 7.28 9.46
C PHE A 225 12.13 8.11 9.43
N PHE A 226 10.98 7.49 9.17
CA PHE A 226 9.72 8.20 8.97
C PHE A 226 9.27 8.94 10.25
N TYR A 227 9.27 8.25 11.39
CA TYR A 227 8.88 8.85 12.66
C TYR A 227 9.99 9.76 13.21
N GLY A 228 11.25 9.57 12.82
CA GLY A 228 12.34 10.51 13.07
C GLY A 228 12.05 11.89 12.49
N ILE A 229 11.51 11.96 11.26
CA ILE A 229 11.05 13.20 10.65
C ILE A 229 9.80 13.74 11.38
N LEU A 230 8.78 12.90 11.52
CA LEU A 230 7.48 13.32 12.07
C LEU A 230 7.59 13.86 13.51
N ASN A 231 8.47 13.28 14.32
CA ASN A 231 8.62 13.64 15.72
C ASN A 231 9.28 15.02 15.93
N GLN A 232 9.95 15.57 14.92
CA GLN A 232 10.49 16.94 14.94
C GLN A 232 9.40 18.01 14.90
N ALA A 233 8.17 17.66 14.50
CA ALA A 233 7.04 18.58 14.56
C ALA A 233 6.71 18.98 16.02
N LYS A 234 6.19 20.19 16.22
CA LYS A 234 5.81 20.68 17.55
C LYS A 234 4.72 19.80 18.19
N SER A 235 4.68 19.80 19.53
CA SER A 235 3.56 19.20 20.27
C SER A 235 2.24 19.85 19.85
N GLY A 236 1.20 19.05 19.65
CA GLY A 236 -0.12 19.51 19.17
C GLY A 236 -0.24 19.72 17.66
N CYS A 237 0.80 19.44 16.85
CA CYS A 237 0.69 19.50 15.40
C CYS A 237 -0.30 18.43 14.87
N PRO A 238 -1.39 18.82 14.16
CA PRO A 238 -2.39 17.87 13.66
C PRO A 238 -1.81 16.73 12.81
N GLY A 239 -0.73 17.04 12.08
CA GLY A 239 0.01 16.09 11.26
C GLY A 239 0.52 14.85 11.97
N LYS A 240 0.85 14.95 13.27
CA LYS A 240 1.42 13.82 14.03
C LYS A 240 0.46 12.63 14.11
N ASN A 241 -0.85 12.91 14.14
CA ASN A 241 -1.89 11.88 14.19
C ASN A 241 -2.47 11.56 12.81
N PHE A 242 -2.06 12.32 11.78
CA PHE A 242 -2.57 12.17 10.42
C PHE A 242 -1.61 11.37 9.54
N TYR A 243 -0.35 11.81 9.42
CA TYR A 243 0.61 11.18 8.53
C TYR A 243 1.19 9.89 9.14
N THR A 244 0.99 8.78 8.45
CA THR A 244 1.53 7.49 8.85
C THR A 244 2.45 6.94 7.77
N ARG A 245 3.47 6.18 8.20
CA ARG A 245 4.36 5.47 7.30
C ARG A 245 3.57 4.49 6.42
N HIS A 246 2.52 3.89 6.95
CA HIS A 246 1.65 2.99 6.23
C HIS A 246 0.98 3.67 5.03
N ALA A 247 0.34 4.82 5.26
CA ALA A 247 -0.28 5.61 4.20
C ALA A 247 0.71 6.03 3.11
N PHE A 248 1.94 6.38 3.49
CA PHE A 248 3.02 6.64 2.53
C PHE A 248 3.36 5.40 1.68
N LEU A 249 3.54 4.23 2.31
CA LEU A 249 3.89 3.00 1.59
C LEU A 249 2.76 2.49 0.69
N ASP A 250 1.50 2.68 1.10
CA ASP A 250 0.35 2.36 0.25
C ASP A 250 0.35 3.23 -1.02
N ALA A 251 0.70 4.51 -0.90
CA ALA A 251 0.84 5.39 -2.05
C ALA A 251 2.03 5.02 -2.95
N VAL A 252 3.16 4.61 -2.37
CA VAL A 252 4.32 4.11 -3.14
C VAL A 252 3.98 2.88 -3.97
N ASN A 253 3.08 2.01 -3.50
CA ASN A 253 2.66 0.82 -4.26
C ASN A 253 1.98 1.16 -5.60
N MET A 254 1.41 2.37 -5.74
CA MET A 254 0.85 2.84 -7.02
C MET A 254 1.92 3.39 -7.97
N HIS A 255 3.14 3.62 -7.48
CA HIS A 255 4.24 4.23 -8.20
C HIS A 255 5.51 3.38 -8.09
N PRO A 256 5.54 2.18 -8.69
CA PRO A 256 6.63 1.21 -8.52
C PRO A 256 8.01 1.69 -9.00
N ARG A 257 8.09 2.83 -9.71
CA ARG A 257 9.34 3.46 -10.15
C ARG A 257 9.94 4.42 -9.11
N PHE A 258 9.13 4.94 -8.18
CA PHE A 258 9.59 5.88 -7.14
C PHE A 258 10.59 5.21 -6.20
N GLY A 259 11.76 5.81 -5.99
CA GLY A 259 12.78 5.32 -5.07
C GLY A 259 13.35 3.96 -5.48
N ARG A 260 13.37 3.65 -6.79
CA ARG A 260 13.83 2.37 -7.34
C ARG A 260 14.82 2.48 -8.50
N ARG A 261 15.10 3.68 -9.00
CA ARG A 261 15.99 3.92 -10.16
C ARG A 261 17.05 4.96 -9.80
N GLY A 262 18.16 4.94 -10.52
CA GLY A 262 19.26 5.90 -10.35
C GLY A 262 19.83 5.82 -8.92
N GLN A 263 19.69 6.91 -8.17
CA GLN A 263 20.10 7.05 -6.77
C GLN A 263 18.85 7.09 -5.86
N PRO A 264 18.27 5.93 -5.49
CA PRO A 264 16.96 5.87 -4.85
C PRO A 264 16.91 6.55 -3.48
N GLU A 265 18.00 6.51 -2.70
CA GLU A 265 18.11 7.22 -1.42
C GLU A 265 18.03 8.74 -1.62
N ARG A 266 18.60 9.27 -2.70
CA ARG A 266 18.53 10.70 -3.03
C ARG A 266 17.14 11.11 -3.47
N GLU A 267 16.47 10.31 -4.29
CA GLU A 267 15.08 10.59 -4.68
C GLU A 267 14.15 10.62 -3.45
N ILE A 268 14.28 9.64 -2.56
CA ILE A 268 13.50 9.57 -1.32
C ILE A 268 13.83 10.77 -0.41
N ALA A 269 15.12 11.11 -0.24
CA ALA A 269 15.52 12.29 0.52
C ALA A 269 14.93 13.57 -0.06
N ALA A 270 14.97 13.75 -1.38
CA ALA A 270 14.44 14.92 -2.06
C ALA A 270 12.93 15.06 -1.86
N PHE A 271 12.18 13.97 -2.05
CA PHE A 271 10.74 13.95 -1.79
C PHE A 271 10.42 14.37 -0.35
N PHE A 272 11.05 13.75 0.65
CA PHE A 272 10.79 14.07 2.05
C PHE A 272 11.27 15.48 2.43
N ALA A 273 12.34 15.99 1.83
CA ALA A 273 12.84 17.35 2.07
C ALA A 273 11.82 18.40 1.65
N HIS A 274 11.24 18.24 0.45
CA HIS A 274 10.16 19.10 0.00
C HIS A 274 8.91 18.92 0.87
N VAL A 275 8.50 17.69 1.18
CA VAL A 275 7.35 17.46 2.08
C VAL A 275 7.55 18.16 3.43
N THR A 276 8.75 18.10 4.01
CA THR A 276 9.04 18.74 5.29
C THR A 276 8.97 20.25 5.20
N HIS A 277 9.47 20.81 4.10
CA HIS A 277 9.40 22.23 3.80
C HIS A 277 7.94 22.71 3.62
N GLU A 278 7.18 22.06 2.74
CA GLU A 278 5.80 22.42 2.40
C GLU A 278 4.86 22.30 3.60
N THR A 279 5.06 21.27 4.42
CA THR A 279 4.29 21.08 5.65
C THR A 279 4.83 21.93 6.81
N GLY A 280 5.95 22.65 6.62
CA GLY A 280 6.53 23.66 7.49
C GLY A 280 6.85 23.22 8.92
N ARG A 281 6.90 21.90 9.20
CA ARG A 281 6.67 21.34 10.56
C ARG A 281 5.43 21.94 11.29
N LYS A 282 4.57 22.64 10.54
CA LYS A 282 3.40 23.42 10.93
C LYS A 282 2.31 23.07 9.93
N ILE A 283 1.68 21.92 10.14
CA ILE A 283 0.55 21.51 9.33
C ILE A 283 -0.65 22.28 9.84
N THR A 284 -0.88 23.45 9.25
CA THR A 284 -2.16 24.13 9.38
C THR A 284 -3.11 23.40 8.44
N VAL A 285 -3.92 22.48 8.96
CA VAL A 285 -5.17 22.11 8.29
C VAL A 285 -6.06 23.34 8.45
N PRO A 286 -6.36 24.13 7.42
CA PRO A 286 -7.19 25.31 7.60
C PRO A 286 -8.56 24.84 8.13
N ARG A 287 -8.99 25.36 9.27
CA ARG A 287 -10.36 25.11 9.76
C ARG A 287 -11.34 25.63 8.72
N MET A 288 -12.35 24.80 8.44
CA MET A 288 -13.38 25.03 7.45
C MET A 288 -14.15 26.33 7.73
N GLN A 289 -14.22 27.22 6.74
CA GLN A 289 -15.32 28.15 6.60
C GLN A 289 -16.05 27.81 5.30
N ASN A 290 -17.32 27.44 5.45
CA ASN A 290 -18.23 27.12 4.36
C ASN A 290 -18.46 28.36 3.51
N PHE A 291 -18.04 28.29 2.24
CA PHE A 291 -18.54 29.15 1.17
C PHE A 291 -18.93 28.23 0.01
N HIS A 292 -20.05 28.53 -0.64
CA HIS A 292 -20.63 27.75 -1.73
C HIS A 292 -19.66 27.69 -2.92
N GLY A 293 -18.86 26.61 -2.98
CA GLY A 293 -17.86 26.33 -4.01
C GLY A 293 -16.72 25.46 -3.47
N LYS A 294 -16.35 24.40 -4.20
CA LYS A 294 -15.19 23.57 -3.82
C LYS A 294 -13.90 24.37 -4.04
N ARG A 295 -12.99 24.35 -3.06
CA ARG A 295 -11.74 25.13 -3.08
C ARG A 295 -10.52 24.21 -3.22
N TYR A 296 -9.60 24.60 -4.09
CA TYR A 296 -8.40 23.83 -4.46
C TYR A 296 -7.11 24.47 -3.90
N TYR A 297 -7.13 24.85 -2.63
CA TYR A 297 -5.93 25.28 -1.90
C TYR A 297 -5.06 24.08 -1.51
N GLY A 298 -3.80 24.34 -1.14
CA GLY A 298 -2.80 23.34 -0.74
C GLY A 298 -3.28 22.33 0.29
N ARG A 299 -3.23 21.04 -0.05
CA ARG A 299 -3.45 19.94 0.90
C ARG A 299 -2.42 18.83 0.72
N GLY A 300 -2.19 18.08 1.80
CA GLY A 300 -1.29 16.94 1.78
C GLY A 300 0.21 17.31 1.82
N PRO A 301 1.07 16.28 1.75
CA PRO A 301 2.52 16.40 1.87
C PRO A 301 3.20 17.43 0.95
N LEU A 302 2.83 17.48 -0.33
CA LEU A 302 3.36 18.46 -1.29
C LEU A 302 2.38 19.59 -1.61
N GLN A 303 1.42 19.87 -0.72
CA GLN A 303 0.46 20.99 -0.83
C GLN A 303 -0.20 21.08 -2.22
N LEU A 304 -0.79 19.97 -2.70
CA LEU A 304 -1.51 19.90 -3.98
C LEU A 304 -2.48 21.08 -4.09
N SER A 305 -2.35 21.88 -5.14
CA SER A 305 -3.08 23.15 -5.32
C SER A 305 -3.62 23.26 -6.74
N TYR A 306 -4.69 24.04 -6.93
CA TYR A 306 -5.40 24.27 -8.19
C TYR A 306 -6.20 23.07 -8.73
N ASN A 307 -7.39 23.35 -9.28
CA ASN A 307 -8.25 22.36 -9.93
C ASN A 307 -7.52 21.60 -11.05
N THR A 308 -6.60 22.26 -11.75
CA THR A 308 -5.75 21.68 -12.81
C THR A 308 -4.84 20.57 -12.32
N ASN A 309 -4.54 20.51 -11.01
CA ASN A 309 -3.85 19.38 -10.40
C ASN A 309 -4.82 18.41 -9.71
N TYR A 310 -5.83 18.91 -8.99
CA TYR A 310 -6.82 18.06 -8.30
C TYR A 310 -7.56 17.12 -9.26
N GLY A 311 -7.96 17.59 -10.45
CA GLY A 311 -8.65 16.77 -11.44
C GLY A 311 -7.80 15.58 -11.94
N PRO A 312 -6.64 15.84 -12.59
CA PRO A 312 -5.74 14.78 -13.05
C PRO A 312 -5.23 13.86 -11.94
N ALA A 313 -4.91 14.39 -10.75
CA ALA A 313 -4.54 13.57 -9.60
C ALA A 313 -5.68 12.64 -9.18
N GLY A 314 -6.90 13.18 -9.13
CA GLY A 314 -8.11 12.42 -8.81
C GLY A 314 -8.37 11.30 -9.81
N ASN A 315 -8.22 11.59 -11.11
CA ASN A 315 -8.36 10.58 -12.17
C ASN A 315 -7.32 9.46 -12.02
N ALA A 316 -6.07 9.80 -11.72
CA ALA A 316 -4.99 8.82 -11.57
C ALA A 316 -5.16 7.91 -10.35
N ILE A 317 -5.87 8.38 -9.31
CA ILE A 317 -6.12 7.61 -8.08
C ILE A 317 -7.57 7.10 -7.97
N HIS A 318 -8.36 7.29 -9.03
CA HIS A 318 -9.78 6.93 -9.13
C HIS A 318 -10.67 7.54 -8.03
N ILE A 319 -10.43 8.81 -7.69
CA ILE A 319 -11.23 9.59 -6.73
C ILE A 319 -11.63 10.92 -7.38
N ASN A 320 -12.92 11.27 -7.34
CA ASN A 320 -13.38 12.56 -7.84
C ASN A 320 -13.01 13.70 -6.88
N LEU A 321 -11.76 14.16 -7.01
CA LEU A 321 -11.19 15.24 -6.21
C LEU A 321 -11.66 16.64 -6.63
N LEU A 322 -12.29 16.78 -7.81
CA LEU A 322 -12.94 18.04 -8.18
C LEU A 322 -14.19 18.28 -7.32
N GLN A 323 -14.97 17.23 -7.08
CA GLN A 323 -16.13 17.29 -6.20
C GLN A 323 -15.77 17.12 -4.72
N ASN A 324 -14.66 16.44 -4.39
CA ASN A 324 -14.30 16.12 -3.00
C ASN A 324 -12.83 16.45 -2.65
N PRO A 325 -12.35 17.69 -2.87
CA PRO A 325 -10.96 18.06 -2.61
C PRO A 325 -10.53 17.93 -1.15
N GLU A 326 -11.48 18.01 -0.20
CA GLU A 326 -11.25 17.84 1.23
C GLU A 326 -10.74 16.45 1.62
N ILE A 327 -10.98 15.42 0.80
CA ILE A 327 -10.49 14.05 1.08
C ILE A 327 -8.96 14.04 1.21
N VAL A 328 -8.25 14.88 0.45
CA VAL A 328 -6.78 15.00 0.54
C VAL A 328 -6.30 15.43 1.93
N ALA A 329 -7.14 16.11 2.72
CA ALA A 329 -6.83 16.51 4.10
C ALA A 329 -7.43 15.58 5.17
N ASN A 330 -8.33 14.66 4.79
CA ASN A 330 -9.05 13.79 5.72
C ASN A 330 -8.60 12.33 5.65
N ASP A 331 -8.00 11.91 4.53
CA ASP A 331 -7.46 10.57 4.33
C ASP A 331 -5.94 10.64 4.06
N PRO A 332 -5.11 10.08 4.96
CA PRO A 332 -3.66 10.16 4.81
C PRO A 332 -3.12 9.35 3.62
N SER A 333 -3.81 8.29 3.20
CA SER A 333 -3.45 7.51 2.00
C SER A 333 -3.67 8.38 0.76
N VAL A 334 -4.82 9.06 0.66
CA VAL A 334 -5.12 9.99 -0.45
C VAL A 334 -4.15 11.17 -0.46
N ALA A 335 -3.77 11.69 0.71
CA ALA A 335 -2.77 12.74 0.83
C ALA A 335 -1.43 12.34 0.22
N PHE A 336 -0.90 11.16 0.57
CA PHE A 336 0.34 10.67 -0.02
C PHE A 336 0.21 10.27 -1.49
N LYS A 337 -0.91 9.67 -1.91
CA LYS A 337 -1.17 9.30 -3.31
C LYS A 337 -1.16 10.52 -4.22
N THR A 338 -1.81 11.61 -3.82
CA THR A 338 -1.79 12.86 -4.61
C THR A 338 -0.40 13.50 -4.66
N SER A 339 0.37 13.43 -3.57
CA SER A 339 1.74 13.96 -3.54
C SER A 339 2.71 13.13 -4.39
N LEU A 340 2.61 11.79 -4.33
CA LEU A 340 3.41 10.92 -5.18
C LEU A 340 2.98 10.98 -6.64
N TRP A 341 1.68 11.16 -6.93
CA TRP A 341 1.23 11.47 -8.28
C TRP A 341 1.93 12.72 -8.81
N PHE A 342 1.90 13.84 -8.07
CA PHE A 342 2.55 15.08 -8.49
C PHE A 342 4.05 14.87 -8.70
N TRP A 343 4.72 14.21 -7.74
CA TRP A 343 6.14 13.88 -7.85
C TRP A 343 6.44 13.08 -9.11
N MET A 344 5.71 11.99 -9.35
CA MET A 344 5.96 11.10 -10.48
C MET A 344 5.62 11.73 -11.82
N THR A 345 4.64 12.63 -11.87
CA THR A 345 4.24 13.34 -13.08
C THR A 345 5.23 14.45 -13.45
N TYR A 346 5.71 15.23 -12.48
CA TYR A 346 6.45 16.46 -12.77
C TYR A 346 7.91 16.46 -12.31
N VAL A 347 8.25 15.77 -11.22
CA VAL A 347 9.54 15.92 -10.53
C VAL A 347 10.48 14.73 -10.73
N HIS A 348 9.95 13.50 -10.73
CA HIS A 348 10.69 12.24 -10.73
C HIS A 348 11.78 12.20 -11.79
N LYS A 349 11.44 12.55 -13.04
CA LYS A 349 12.39 12.54 -14.15
C LYS A 349 13.64 13.37 -13.84
N THR A 350 13.46 14.58 -13.31
CA THR A 350 14.55 15.47 -12.91
C THR A 350 15.30 14.92 -11.71
N ALA A 351 14.57 14.43 -10.70
CA ALA A 351 15.16 13.90 -9.47
C ALA A 351 16.08 12.68 -9.68
N ILE A 352 15.82 11.86 -10.71
CA ILE A 352 16.66 10.69 -11.03
C ILE A 352 17.68 10.95 -12.15
N SER A 353 17.63 12.12 -12.79
CA SER A 353 18.50 12.43 -13.92
C SER A 353 19.89 12.85 -13.43
N PRO A 354 20.96 12.27 -13.98
CA PRO A 354 22.32 12.71 -13.67
C PRO A 354 22.50 14.22 -13.92
N ASN A 355 23.25 14.88 -13.05
CA ASN A 355 23.66 16.28 -13.15
C ASN A 355 22.53 17.33 -13.09
N GLN A 356 21.26 16.94 -12.93
CA GLN A 356 20.17 17.91 -12.72
C GLN A 356 20.19 18.49 -11.30
N GLY A 357 20.42 17.65 -10.29
CA GLY A 357 20.53 18.05 -8.89
C GLY A 357 19.23 18.52 -8.23
N PHE A 358 19.26 18.58 -6.91
CA PHE A 358 18.12 18.95 -6.07
C PHE A 358 17.58 20.38 -6.33
N GLY A 359 18.42 21.31 -6.78
CA GLY A 359 17.98 22.67 -7.14
C GLY A 359 16.91 22.68 -8.24
N ASN A 360 17.00 21.77 -9.20
CA ASN A 360 16.00 21.68 -10.27
C ASN A 360 14.69 21.05 -9.80
N THR A 361 14.68 20.25 -8.73
CA THR A 361 13.41 19.78 -8.14
C THR A 361 12.71 20.90 -7.37
N ILE A 362 13.47 21.81 -6.71
CA ILE A 362 12.93 23.06 -6.14
C ILE A 362 12.26 23.88 -7.24
N ARG A 363 12.95 24.11 -8.36
CA ARG A 363 12.44 24.91 -9.48
C ARG A 363 11.12 24.39 -10.05
N ILE A 364 10.94 23.07 -10.12
CA ILE A 364 9.69 22.46 -10.60
C ILE A 364 8.54 22.66 -9.60
N ILE A 365 8.83 22.54 -8.30
CA ILE A 365 7.83 22.66 -7.25
C ILE A 365 7.41 24.12 -7.05
N ASN A 366 8.38 25.03 -7.00
CA ASN A 366 8.13 26.46 -6.86
C ASN A 366 9.28 27.28 -7.49
N SER A 367 9.15 27.59 -8.77
CA SER A 367 10.16 28.37 -9.50
C SER A 367 10.37 29.78 -8.94
N GLY A 368 9.39 30.34 -8.23
CA GLY A 368 9.49 31.67 -7.62
C GLY A 368 10.47 31.75 -6.43
N GLU A 369 10.96 30.62 -5.91
CA GLU A 369 12.00 30.61 -4.87
C GLU A 369 13.41 30.73 -5.45
N CYS A 370 13.60 30.33 -6.70
CA CYS A 370 14.89 30.28 -7.39
C CYS A 370 15.36 31.65 -7.88
N ASP A 371 16.60 31.71 -8.36
CA ASP A 371 17.25 32.87 -9.00
C ASP A 371 17.23 34.12 -8.11
N GLY A 372 17.36 33.91 -6.80
CA GLY A 372 17.32 34.97 -5.78
C GLY A 372 15.92 35.38 -5.33
N GLY A 373 14.85 34.72 -5.81
CA GLY A 373 13.47 35.03 -5.44
C GLY A 373 13.16 34.83 -3.96
N ASN A 374 13.56 33.69 -3.39
CA ASN A 374 13.48 33.47 -1.94
C ASN A 374 14.59 32.53 -1.42
N PRO A 375 15.81 33.06 -1.20
CA PRO A 375 16.96 32.26 -0.77
C PRO A 375 16.72 31.50 0.54
N ALA A 376 15.96 32.07 1.48
CA ALA A 376 15.67 31.42 2.76
C ALA A 376 14.82 30.15 2.61
N GLN A 377 13.90 30.13 1.64
CA GLN A 377 13.09 28.94 1.37
C GLN A 377 13.92 27.86 0.67
N VAL A 378 14.76 28.24 -0.29
CA VAL A 378 15.75 27.34 -0.92
C VAL A 378 16.66 26.72 0.15
N ASP A 379 17.23 27.55 1.05
CA ASP A 379 18.08 27.11 2.15
C ASP A 379 17.40 26.06 3.02
N SER A 380 16.14 26.30 3.36
CA SER A 380 15.32 25.37 4.16
C SER A 380 15.15 24.02 3.47
N ARG A 381 14.82 24.01 2.16
CA ARG A 381 14.72 22.75 1.39
C ARG A 381 16.06 22.01 1.33
N VAL A 382 17.14 22.72 1.06
CA VAL A 382 18.50 22.16 0.98
C VAL A 382 18.94 21.58 2.33
N MET A 383 18.62 22.26 3.43
CA MET A 383 18.91 21.78 4.78
C MET A 383 18.26 20.42 5.05
N PHE A 384 16.96 20.28 4.78
CA PHE A 384 16.27 19.00 4.94
C PHE A 384 16.79 17.92 4.00
N TYR A 385 17.12 18.28 2.76
CA TYR A 385 17.68 17.31 1.81
C TYR A 385 19.01 16.73 2.32
N ARG A 386 19.91 17.59 2.82
CA ARG A 386 21.17 17.14 3.43
C ARG A 386 20.93 16.25 4.64
N GLU A 387 20.02 16.64 5.53
CA GLU A 387 19.64 15.85 6.71
C GLU A 387 19.14 14.45 6.30
N TYR A 388 18.25 14.37 5.32
CA TYR A 388 17.63 13.10 4.94
C TYR A 388 18.53 12.22 4.09
N CYS A 389 19.42 12.79 3.28
CA CYS A 389 20.52 12.04 2.68
C CYS A 389 21.36 11.36 3.77
N ASN A 390 21.74 12.08 4.82
CA ASN A 390 22.50 11.52 5.94
C ASN A 390 21.73 10.40 6.66
N LEU A 391 20.45 10.61 6.97
CA LEU A 391 19.61 9.57 7.60
C LEU A 391 19.44 8.31 6.73
N LEU A 392 19.51 8.43 5.41
CA LEU A 392 19.45 7.32 4.46
C LEU A 392 20.83 6.75 4.11
N GLY A 393 21.90 7.26 4.72
CA GLY A 393 23.27 6.77 4.49
C GLY A 393 23.82 7.10 3.10
N THR A 394 23.37 8.19 2.49
CA THR A 394 23.86 8.66 1.18
C THR A 394 24.38 10.10 1.26
N GLN A 395 25.22 10.47 0.30
CA GLN A 395 25.69 11.85 0.16
C GLN A 395 24.81 12.62 -0.82
N PRO A 396 24.45 13.89 -0.52
CA PRO A 396 23.83 14.80 -1.48
C PRO A 396 24.65 14.91 -2.76
N GLU A 397 24.00 15.19 -3.88
CA GLU A 397 24.68 15.52 -5.13
C GLU A 397 25.10 16.99 -5.21
N ASP A 398 25.75 17.37 -6.31
CA ASP A 398 26.00 18.78 -6.64
C ASP A 398 24.71 19.48 -7.09
N ASN A 399 24.78 20.80 -7.34
CA ASN A 399 23.65 21.60 -7.82
C ASN A 399 22.42 21.55 -6.89
N LEU A 400 22.66 21.69 -5.58
CA LEU A 400 21.59 21.63 -4.57
C LEU A 400 20.68 22.86 -4.57
N ARG A 401 21.14 23.96 -5.15
CA ARG A 401 20.43 25.24 -5.14
C ARG A 401 19.95 25.58 -6.53
N CYS A 402 18.84 26.29 -6.55
CA CYS A 402 18.45 27.23 -7.58
C CYS A 402 18.32 28.60 -6.88
#